data_AF-A0A7S2PL19-F1
#
_entry.id   AF-A0A7S2PL19-F1
#
_cell.length_a   1.000
_cell.length_b   1.000
_cell.length_c   1.000
_cell.angle_alpha   90.00
_cell.angle_beta   90.00
_cell.angle_gamma   90.00
#
_symmetry.space_group_name_H-M   'P 1'
#
loop_
_entity.id
_entity.type
_entity.pdbx_description
1 polymer ?
#
loop_
_entity_poly.entity_id
_entity_poly.type
_entity_poly.pdbx_seq_one_letter_code
_entity_poly.pdbx_strand_id
1 'polypeptide(L)'
;EEEKSSTVLTLLYKTAQSYSLSGDYENALDYFEEHIKMVESASSLNEELLADSLLQMGNIFANGDDPDFNMAVEKLQECLDIKKNVFGPENEHVADVNYALGLVYEKA
;
A
#
# COMPACT_ATOMS: atom_id res chain seq x y z
N GLU A 1 1.87 15.79 20.67
CA GLU A 1 2.84 15.54 19.58
C GLU A 1 2.48 14.29 18.80
N GLU A 2 2.05 13.22 19.47
CA GLU A 2 1.59 11.96 18.85
C GLU A 2 0.26 12.07 18.08
N GLU A 3 -0.75 12.78 18.61
CA GLU A 3 -2.06 12.99 17.94
C GLU A 3 -1.94 13.78 16.62
N LYS A 4 -1.02 14.74 16.57
CA LYS A 4 -0.72 15.49 15.33
C LYS A 4 -0.08 14.58 14.28
N SER A 5 0.84 13.70 14.70
CA SER A 5 1.49 12.72 13.82
C SER A 5 0.46 11.75 13.21
N SER A 6 -0.45 11.22 14.04
CA SER A 6 -1.54 10.34 13.60
C SER A 6 -2.50 11.02 12.61
N THR A 7 -2.82 12.29 12.83
CA THR A 7 -3.68 13.07 11.93
C THR A 7 -3.01 13.27 10.57
N VAL A 8 -1.70 13.58 10.56
CA VAL A 8 -0.94 13.77 9.32
C VAL A 8 -0.83 12.46 8.54
N LEU A 9 -0.54 11.33 9.20
CA LEU A 9 -0.54 10.00 8.57
C LEU A 9 -1.87 9.71 7.86
N THR A 10 -2.97 9.89 8.59
CA THR A 10 -4.32 9.67 8.04
C THR A 10 -4.58 10.59 6.83
N LEU A 11 -4.13 11.83 6.88
CA LEU A 11 -4.32 12.79 5.79
C LEU A 11 -3.48 12.43 4.56
N LEU A 12 -2.21 12.06 4.74
CA LEU A 12 -1.34 11.61 3.66
C LEU A 12 -1.95 10.40 2.94
N TYR A 13 -2.35 9.38 3.69
CA TYR A 13 -2.96 8.17 3.14
C TYR A 13 -4.24 8.48 2.36
N LYS A 14 -5.15 9.30 2.92
CA LYS A 14 -6.39 9.69 2.23
C LYS A 14 -6.15 10.54 0.99
N THR A 15 -5.12 11.39 1.02
CA THR A 15 -4.74 12.22 -0.13
C THR A 15 -4.21 11.33 -1.25
N ALA A 16 -3.33 10.38 -0.94
CA ALA A 16 -2.82 9.38 -1.88
C ALA A 16 -3.97 8.55 -2.50
N GLN A 17 -4.92 8.08 -1.69
CA GLN A 17 -6.11 7.38 -2.18
C GLN A 17 -6.97 8.26 -3.09
N SER A 18 -7.15 9.54 -2.75
CA SER A 18 -7.91 10.47 -3.58
C SER A 18 -7.26 10.67 -4.95
N TYR A 19 -5.93 10.82 -5.01
CA TYR A 19 -5.19 10.91 -6.26
C TYR A 19 -5.32 9.61 -7.08
N SER A 20 -5.15 8.46 -6.44
CA SER A 20 -5.32 7.14 -7.08
C SER A 20 -6.71 6.98 -7.70
N LEU A 21 -7.78 7.34 -6.97
CA LEU A 21 -9.15 7.29 -7.47
C LEU A 21 -9.42 8.27 -8.61
N SER A 22 -8.66 9.36 -8.69
CA SER A 22 -8.75 10.33 -9.79
C SER A 22 -7.95 9.92 -11.04
N GLY A 23 -7.19 8.82 -10.97
CA GLY A 23 -6.29 8.35 -12.03
C GLY A 23 -4.93 9.07 -12.07
N ASP A 24 -4.68 9.98 -11.12
CA ASP A 24 -3.40 10.67 -10.98
C ASP A 24 -2.45 9.78 -10.15
N TYR A 25 -1.90 8.78 -10.81
CA TYR A 25 -1.10 7.74 -10.17
C TYR A 25 0.28 8.23 -9.73
N GLU A 26 0.87 9.20 -10.42
CA GLU A 26 2.16 9.78 -10.03
C GLU A 26 2.07 10.45 -8.66
N ASN A 27 1.12 11.37 -8.48
CA ASN A 27 0.92 12.00 -7.18
C ASN A 27 0.49 10.98 -6.11
N ALA A 28 -0.32 9.98 -6.47
CA ALA A 28 -0.70 8.93 -5.53
C ALA A 28 0.53 8.18 -4.98
N LEU A 29 1.46 7.77 -5.85
CA LEU A 29 2.69 7.09 -5.46
C LEU A 29 3.57 7.98 -4.57
N ASP A 30 3.75 9.26 -4.93
CA ASP A 30 4.53 10.21 -4.13
C ASP A 30 3.98 10.33 -2.69
N TYR A 31 2.66 10.46 -2.54
CA TYR A 31 2.02 10.56 -1.22
C TYR A 31 2.03 9.22 -0.46
N PHE A 32 1.90 8.07 -1.13
CA PHE A 32 2.07 6.77 -0.47
C PHE A 32 3.51 6.56 0.02
N GLU A 33 4.52 6.98 -0.74
CA GLU A 33 5.91 6.94 -0.30
C GLU A 33 6.15 7.86 0.90
N GLU A 34 5.60 9.08 0.90
CA GLU A 34 5.69 9.98 2.05
C GLU A 34 5.02 9.36 3.30
N HIS A 35 3.84 8.76 3.12
CA HIS A 35 3.14 8.07 4.18
C HIS A 35 3.96 6.91 4.75
N ILE A 36 4.56 6.06 3.90
CA ILE A 36 5.45 4.96 4.33
C ILE A 36 6.64 5.49 5.12
N LYS A 37 7.36 6.49 4.60
CA LYS A 37 8.50 7.11 5.30
C LYS A 37 8.11 7.60 6.69
N MET A 38 6.92 8.19 6.82
CA MET A 38 6.40 8.67 8.10
C MET A 38 6.05 7.52 9.05
N VAL A 39 5.39 6.45 8.57
CA VAL A 39 5.07 5.25 9.34
C VAL A 39 6.35 4.57 9.87
N GLU A 40 7.38 4.44 9.03
CA GLU A 40 8.66 3.85 9.40
C GLU A 40 9.46 4.69 10.40
N SER A 41 9.31 6.02 10.35
CA SER A 41 9.96 6.94 11.28
C SER A 41 9.28 7.08 12.64
N ALA A 42 8.08 6.49 12.80
CA ALA A 42 7.32 6.58 14.04
C ALA A 42 8.00 5.82 15.19
N SER A 43 7.80 6.26 16.43
CA SER A 43 8.32 5.61 17.64
C SER A 43 7.86 4.15 17.77
N SER A 44 6.71 3.83 17.20
CA SER A 44 6.18 2.47 17.05
C SER A 44 5.71 2.30 15.60
N LEU A 45 6.28 1.33 14.91
CA LEU A 45 5.88 0.99 13.54
C LEU A 45 4.44 0.47 13.54
N ASN A 46 3.57 1.10 12.74
CA ASN A 46 2.25 0.58 12.47
C ASN A 46 2.30 -0.30 11.21
N GLU A 47 2.52 -1.60 11.42
CA GLU A 47 2.65 -2.59 10.36
C GLU A 47 1.41 -2.66 9.46
N GLU A 48 0.22 -2.45 10.02
CA GLU A 48 -1.03 -2.49 9.25
C GLU A 48 -1.12 -1.32 8.25
N LEU A 49 -0.80 -0.10 8.69
CA LEU A 49 -0.78 1.10 7.83
C LEU A 49 0.31 1.02 6.75
N LEU A 50 1.46 0.43 7.09
CA LEU A 50 2.52 0.15 6.12
C LEU A 50 2.01 -0.80 5.03
N ALA A 51 1.41 -1.92 5.44
CA ALA A 51 0.87 -2.91 4.50
C ALA A 51 -0.25 -2.34 3.62
N ASP A 52 -1.14 -1.51 4.16
CA ASP A 52 -2.20 -0.87 3.38
C ASP A 52 -1.63 0.04 2.28
N SER A 53 -0.56 0.78 2.57
CA SER A 53 0.09 1.64 1.58
C SER A 53 0.77 0.84 0.47
N LEU A 54 1.46 -0.25 0.84
CA LEU A 54 2.08 -1.18 -0.10
C LEU A 54 1.05 -1.84 -1.02
N LEU A 55 -0.12 -2.22 -0.49
CA LEU A 55 -1.23 -2.75 -1.29
C LEU A 55 -1.70 -1.75 -2.35
N GLN A 56 -1.87 -0.47 -1.96
CA GLN A 56 -2.29 0.56 -2.91
C GLN A 56 -1.23 0.82 -3.98
N MET A 57 0.04 0.91 -3.61
CA MET A 57 1.14 1.06 -4.58
C MET A 57 1.21 -0.11 -5.55
N GLY A 58 1.10 -1.35 -5.06
CA GLY A 58 1.05 -2.55 -5.89
C GLY A 58 -0.10 -2.53 -6.90
N ASN A 59 -1.30 -2.10 -6.46
CA ASN A 59 -2.45 -1.93 -7.34
C ASN A 59 -2.24 -0.82 -8.38
N ILE A 60 -1.58 0.28 -8.01
CA ILE A 60 -1.25 1.37 -8.94
C ILE A 60 -0.27 0.87 -10.00
N PHE A 61 0.83 0.23 -9.61
CA PHE A 61 1.80 -0.32 -10.56
C PHE A 61 1.16 -1.34 -11.53
N ALA A 62 0.16 -2.10 -11.08
CA ALA A 62 -0.54 -3.08 -11.92
C ALA A 62 -1.60 -2.49 -12.88
N ASN A 63 -2.12 -1.29 -12.60
CA ASN A 63 -3.27 -0.71 -13.31
C ASN A 63 -3.02 0.70 -13.84
N GLY A 64 -1.80 1.23 -13.70
CA GLY A 64 -1.39 2.52 -14.23
C GLY A 64 -1.43 2.60 -15.76
N ASP A 65 -1.19 3.79 -16.30
CA ASP A 65 -1.14 4.01 -17.75
C ASP A 65 0.01 3.24 -18.43
N ASP A 66 1.09 2.97 -17.69
CA ASP A 66 2.22 2.12 -18.09
C ASP A 66 2.51 1.10 -16.97
N PRO A 67 1.82 -0.07 -16.97
CA PRO A 67 1.93 -1.02 -15.86
C PRO A 67 3.33 -1.61 -15.69
N ASP A 68 3.84 -1.58 -14.46
CA ASP A 68 5.05 -2.29 -14.05
C ASP A 68 4.67 -3.48 -13.16
N PHE A 69 4.47 -4.63 -13.80
CA PHE A 69 4.06 -5.84 -13.08
C PHE A 69 5.13 -6.38 -12.13
N ASN A 70 6.42 -6.13 -12.38
CA ASN A 70 7.47 -6.56 -11.47
C ASN A 70 7.42 -5.76 -10.17
N MET A 71 7.28 -4.43 -10.28
CA MET A 71 7.13 -3.56 -9.12
C MET A 71 5.81 -3.83 -8.38
N ALA A 72 4.73 -4.11 -9.12
CA ALA A 72 3.46 -4.50 -8.52
C ALA A 72 3.59 -5.77 -7.65
N VAL A 73 4.21 -6.82 -8.19
CA VAL A 73 4.47 -8.06 -7.44
C VAL A 73 5.35 -7.79 -6.23
N GLU A 74 6.42 -6.99 -6.37
CA GLU A 74 7.31 -6.63 -5.26
C GLU A 74 6.53 -6.02 -4.09
N LYS A 75 5.75 -4.96 -4.34
CA LYS A 75 5.00 -4.27 -3.28
C LYS A 75 3.88 -5.14 -2.69
N LEU A 76 3.19 -5.93 -3.52
CA LEU A 76 2.16 -6.84 -3.03
C LEU A 76 2.76 -7.99 -2.20
N GLN A 77 3.96 -8.48 -2.52
CA GLN A 77 4.63 -9.51 -1.73
C GLN A 77 5.08 -8.97 -0.37
N GLU A 78 5.63 -7.76 -0.32
CA GLU A 78 5.94 -7.07 0.94
C GLU A 78 4.68 -6.90 1.82
N CYS A 79 3.58 -6.45 1.21
CA CYS A 79 2.28 -6.34 1.88
C CYS A 79 1.81 -7.70 2.43
N LEU A 80 1.91 -8.76 1.62
CA LEU A 80 1.47 -10.10 1.98
C LEU A 80 2.22 -10.64 3.19
N ASP A 81 3.53 -10.44 3.24
CA ASP A 81 4.36 -10.90 4.34
C ASP A 81 3.98 -10.19 5.65
N ILE A 82 3.72 -8.88 5.60
CA ILE A 82 3.27 -8.12 6.76
C ILE A 82 1.87 -8.58 7.20
N LYS A 83 0.88 -8.64 6.29
CA LYS A 83 -0.50 -9.03 6.63
C LYS A 83 -0.55 -10.45 7.21
N LYS A 84 0.29 -11.38 6.73
CA LYS A 84 0.42 -12.73 7.32
C LYS A 84 0.96 -12.69 8.74
N ASN A 85 1.94 -11.85 9.02
CA ASN A 85 2.52 -11.71 10.35
C ASN A 85 1.54 -11.07 11.35
N VAL A 86 0.79 -10.05 10.92
CA VAL A 86 -0.15 -9.31 11.77
C VAL A 86 -1.43 -10.10 12.04
N PHE A 87 -2.02 -10.72 11.01
CA PHE A 87 -3.37 -11.30 11.10
C PHE A 87 -3.41 -12.84 11.03
N GLY A 88 -2.32 -13.47 10.60
CA GLY A 88 -2.27 -14.90 10.28
C GLY A 88 -2.65 -15.20 8.83
N PRO A 89 -2.22 -16.35 8.29
CA PRO A 89 -2.29 -16.66 6.86
C PRO A 89 -3.70 -16.94 6.32
N GLU A 90 -4.67 -17.23 7.17
CA GLU A 90 -6.06 -17.54 6.79
C GLU A 90 -7.01 -16.32 6.90
N ASN A 91 -6.47 -15.14 7.21
CA ASN A 91 -7.26 -13.92 7.38
C ASN A 91 -7.73 -13.35 6.02
N GLU A 92 -8.89 -12.68 6.02
CA GLU A 92 -9.46 -12.03 4.83
C GLU A 92 -8.52 -10.98 4.21
N HIS A 93 -7.79 -10.21 5.03
CA HIS A 93 -6.81 -9.24 4.53
C HIS A 93 -5.65 -9.91 3.78
N VAL A 94 -5.30 -11.15 4.13
CA VAL A 94 -4.30 -11.94 3.39
C VAL A 94 -4.90 -12.45 2.07
N ALA A 95 -6.19 -12.81 2.07
CA ALA A 95 -6.89 -13.22 0.85
C ALA A 95 -6.97 -12.07 -0.17
N ASP A 96 -7.24 -10.84 0.27
CA ASP A 96 -7.28 -9.65 -0.59
C ASP A 96 -5.96 -9.43 -1.35
N VAL A 97 -4.82 -9.57 -0.65
CA VAL A 97 -3.49 -9.40 -1.27
C VAL A 97 -3.19 -10.55 -2.25
N ASN A 98 -3.56 -11.79 -1.91
CA ASN A 98 -3.41 -12.93 -2.84
C ASN A 98 -4.28 -12.75 -4.09
N TYR A 99 -5.49 -12.21 -3.94
CA TYR A 99 -6.36 -11.88 -5.06
C TYR A 99 -5.71 -10.82 -5.96
N ALA A 100 -5.16 -9.75 -5.39
CA ALA A 100 -4.43 -8.73 -6.13
C ALA A 100 -3.23 -9.32 -6.88
N LEU A 101 -2.41 -10.16 -6.24
CA LEU A 101 -1.30 -10.88 -6.90
C LEU A 101 -1.78 -11.75 -8.05
N GLY A 102 -2.88 -12.48 -7.87
CA GLY A 102 -3.50 -13.28 -8.93
C GLY A 102 -3.87 -12.44 -10.16
N LEU A 103 -4.47 -11.26 -9.94
CA LEU A 103 -4.79 -10.33 -11.03
C LEU A 103 -3.53 -9.78 -11.72
N VAL A 104 -2.45 -9.54 -10.98
CA VAL A 104 -1.17 -9.11 -11.57
C VAL A 104 -0.61 -10.21 -12.47
N TYR A 105 -0.54 -11.45 -11.98
CA TYR A 105 -0.03 -12.58 -12.75
C TYR A 105 -0.91 -12.95 -13.95
N GLU A 106 -2.21 -12.65 -13.93
CA GLU A 106 -3.08 -12.83 -15.10
C GLU A 106 -2.77 -11.82 -16.21
N LYS A 107 -2.34 -10.61 -15.85
CA LYS A 107 -2.09 -9.50 -16.79
C LYS A 107 -0.65 -9.42 -17.32
N ALA A 108 0.32 -9.97 -16.57
CA ALA A 108 1.74 -9.98 -16.90
C ALA A 108 2.10 -10.96 -18.03
#